data_AF-A0A5S9M4K6-F1
#
_entry.id   AF-A0A5S9M4K6-F1
#
_cell.length_a   1.000
_cell.length_b   1.000
_cell.length_c   1.000
_cell.angle_alpha   90.00
_cell.angle_beta   90.00
_cell.angle_gamma   90.00
#
_symmetry.space_group_name_H-M   'P 1'
#
loop_
_entity.id
_entity.type
_entity.pdbx_description
1 polymer ?
#
loop_
_entity_poly.entity_id
_entity_poly.type
_entity_poly.pdbx_seq_one_letter_code
_entity_poly.pdbx_strand_id
1 'polypeptide(L)'
;MLVGSLFLAPLVGVSFLPQEAEKTAMVTYTPEPGQTREQAIDETKKAEDYLMKRDHVNTVQYSLGSSNAMTASVGGNSNGALFFVQYDDDTPNFDKKKKTAWSKLCKIKHLKGNGNHKTSHLLVSNTVTYYVYGDKASDIEGTVKDVENILKDEKNLKNVSTSLSEKYDEYTFNADQEKLAKLGLTASQIAQAIAPQK
;
A
#
# COMPACT_ATOMS: atom_id res chain seq x y z
N MET A 1 -24.70 0.69 -41.45
CA MET A 1 -23.63 0.08 -40.64
C MET A 1 -22.62 1.10 -40.09
N LEU A 2 -22.29 2.20 -40.78
CA LEU A 2 -21.27 3.17 -40.33
C LEU A 2 -21.77 4.32 -39.43
N VAL A 3 -23.02 4.77 -39.62
CA VAL A 3 -23.61 5.81 -38.75
C VAL A 3 -23.87 5.28 -37.35
N GLY A 4 -24.35 4.03 -37.24
CA GLY A 4 -24.55 3.37 -35.95
C GLY A 4 -23.27 3.20 -35.13
N SER A 5 -22.11 2.96 -35.76
CA SER A 5 -20.82 2.85 -35.04
C SER A 5 -20.34 4.17 -34.45
N LEU A 6 -20.66 5.31 -35.06
CA LEU A 6 -20.33 6.64 -34.51
C LEU A 6 -21.17 6.97 -33.26
N PHE A 7 -22.40 6.45 -33.16
CA PHE A 7 -23.23 6.60 -31.96
C PHE A 7 -22.75 5.76 -30.78
N LEU A 8 -21.98 4.68 -31.00
CA LEU A 8 -21.37 3.90 -29.92
C LEU A 8 -20.04 4.48 -29.43
N ALA A 9 -19.35 5.29 -30.23
CA ALA A 9 -18.08 5.90 -29.84
C ALA A 9 -18.11 6.64 -28.47
N PRO A 10 -19.13 7.45 -28.11
CA PRO A 10 -19.20 8.08 -26.79
C PRO A 10 -19.60 7.11 -25.65
N LEU A 11 -20.13 5.92 -25.96
CA LEU A 11 -20.52 4.92 -24.96
C LEU A 11 -19.38 3.95 -24.61
N VAL A 12 -18.38 3.81 -25.48
CA VAL A 12 -17.25 2.89 -25.25
C VAL A 12 -16.20 3.60 -24.38
N GLY A 13 -16.02 3.09 -23.16
CA GLY A 13 -14.98 3.58 -22.25
C GLY A 13 -13.59 3.36 -22.84
N VAL A 14 -12.77 4.41 -22.87
CA VAL A 14 -11.38 4.35 -23.31
C VAL A 14 -10.49 3.95 -22.12
N SER A 15 -9.64 2.93 -22.30
CA SER A 15 -8.55 2.61 -21.38
C SER A 15 -7.26 3.09 -22.02
N PHE A 16 -6.49 3.92 -21.33
CA PHE A 16 -5.26 4.51 -21.90
C PHE A 16 -4.20 3.46 -22.23
N LEU A 17 -4.20 2.35 -21.49
CA LEU A 17 -3.35 1.21 -21.73
C LEU A 17 -4.21 -0.06 -21.66
N PRO A 18 -4.09 -0.99 -22.62
CA PRO A 18 -4.60 -2.34 -22.42
C PRO A 18 -3.93 -2.88 -21.17
N GLN A 19 -4.67 -3.54 -20.28
CA GLN A 19 -4.04 -4.49 -19.37
C GLN A 19 -3.50 -5.61 -20.26
N GLU A 20 -2.33 -5.41 -20.85
CA GLU A 20 -1.54 -6.54 -21.29
C GLU A 20 -1.37 -7.41 -20.05
N ALA A 21 -1.95 -8.59 -20.11
CA ALA A 21 -1.82 -9.58 -19.07
C ALA A 21 -0.39 -10.12 -19.14
N GLU A 22 0.61 -9.30 -18.80
CA GLU A 22 1.82 -9.85 -18.23
C GLU A 22 1.34 -10.79 -17.13
N LYS A 23 1.80 -12.04 -17.17
CA LYS A 23 1.41 -13.08 -16.21
C LYS A 23 2.13 -12.89 -14.89
N THR A 24 2.26 -11.64 -14.50
CA THR A 24 2.90 -11.16 -13.29
C THR A 24 1.82 -10.48 -12.47
N ALA A 25 1.87 -10.67 -11.17
CA ALA A 25 1.03 -9.97 -10.23
C ALA A 25 1.92 -9.38 -9.15
N MET A 26 1.72 -8.10 -8.89
CA MET A 26 2.38 -7.41 -7.79
C MET A 26 1.40 -7.31 -6.63
N VAL A 27 1.80 -7.78 -5.46
CA VAL A 27 1.02 -7.69 -4.23
C VAL A 27 1.82 -6.91 -3.21
N THR A 28 1.21 -5.87 -2.65
CA THR A 28 1.83 -5.00 -1.65
C THR A 28 1.23 -5.27 -0.28
N TYR A 29 2.08 -5.22 0.74
CA TYR A 29 1.71 -5.27 2.14
C TYR A 29 2.09 -3.95 2.80
N THR A 30 1.08 -3.25 3.32
CA THR A 30 1.26 -2.02 4.08
C THR A 30 1.01 -2.33 5.56
N PRO A 31 2.02 -2.16 6.43
CA PRO A 31 1.90 -2.45 7.85
C PRO A 31 0.99 -1.44 8.54
N GLU A 32 0.40 -1.83 9.67
CA GLU A 32 -0.33 -0.89 10.51
C GLU A 32 0.64 0.07 11.22
N PRO A 33 0.20 1.30 11.56
CA PRO A 33 0.98 2.21 12.40
C PRO A 33 1.46 1.51 13.68
N GLY A 34 2.76 1.49 13.92
CA GLY A 34 3.36 0.87 15.11
C GLY A 34 3.56 -0.65 15.05
N GLN A 35 3.22 -1.32 13.95
CA GLN A 35 3.47 -2.76 13.80
C GLN A 35 4.98 -3.08 13.81
N THR A 36 5.38 -4.05 14.63
CA THR A 36 6.80 -4.43 14.75
C THR A 36 7.27 -5.21 13.52
N ARG A 37 8.60 -5.29 13.35
CA ARG A 37 9.20 -6.01 12.23
C ARG A 37 8.88 -7.49 12.28
N GLU A 38 8.90 -8.08 13.46
CA GLU A 38 8.60 -9.50 13.67
C GLU A 38 7.15 -9.81 13.32
N GLN A 39 6.21 -8.94 13.70
CA GLN A 39 4.79 -9.08 13.37
C GLN A 39 4.57 -9.01 11.86
N ALA A 40 5.19 -8.04 11.19
CA ALA A 40 5.13 -7.92 9.74
C ALA A 40 5.70 -9.17 9.05
N ILE A 41 6.84 -9.71 9.52
CA ILE A 41 7.45 -10.94 8.99
C ILE A 41 6.49 -12.14 9.12
N ASP A 42 5.86 -12.32 10.28
CA ASP A 42 4.95 -13.45 10.50
C ASP A 42 3.72 -13.40 9.59
N GLU A 43 3.17 -12.20 9.37
CA GLU A 43 2.02 -11.98 8.50
C GLU A 43 2.36 -12.12 7.03
N THR A 44 3.48 -11.55 6.58
CA THR A 44 3.92 -11.64 5.19
C THR A 44 4.32 -13.07 4.82
N LYS A 45 4.90 -13.83 5.76
CA LYS A 45 5.24 -15.25 5.54
C LYS A 45 4.02 -16.12 5.31
N LYS A 46 2.90 -15.86 6.01
CA LYS A 46 1.62 -16.53 5.73
C LYS A 46 1.12 -16.24 4.32
N ALA A 47 1.32 -15.01 3.83
CA ALA A 47 1.00 -14.62 2.46
C ALA A 47 1.88 -15.35 1.44
N GLU A 48 3.19 -15.41 1.71
CA GLU A 48 4.18 -16.11 0.88
C GLU A 48 3.84 -17.59 0.74
N ASP A 49 3.65 -18.30 1.86
CA ASP A 49 3.28 -19.71 1.89
C ASP A 49 1.98 -19.99 1.14
N TYR A 50 1.02 -19.07 1.23
CA TYR A 50 -0.23 -19.16 0.48
C TYR A 50 -0.01 -19.01 -1.02
N LEU A 51 0.82 -18.06 -1.45
CA LEU A 51 1.15 -17.82 -2.86
C LEU A 51 1.95 -18.96 -3.47
N MET A 52 2.91 -19.51 -2.74
CA MET A 52 3.74 -20.65 -3.19
C MET A 52 2.94 -21.94 -3.40
N LYS A 53 1.86 -22.16 -2.63
CA LYS A 53 1.03 -23.37 -2.73
C LYS A 53 0.00 -23.33 -3.87
N ARG A 54 -0.02 -22.28 -4.69
CA ARG A 54 -1.00 -22.14 -5.77
C ARG A 54 -0.52 -22.80 -7.05
N ASP A 55 -1.44 -23.50 -7.69
CA ASP A 55 -1.23 -24.03 -9.04
C ASP A 55 -0.90 -22.88 -10.01
N HIS A 56 0.08 -23.15 -10.88
CA HIS A 56 0.60 -22.25 -11.92
C HIS A 56 1.34 -21.01 -11.45
N VAL A 57 1.80 -20.98 -10.20
CA VAL A 57 2.78 -19.97 -9.75
C VAL A 57 4.17 -20.54 -9.97
N ASN A 58 4.94 -19.91 -10.85
CA ASN A 58 6.31 -20.33 -11.15
C ASN A 58 7.31 -19.71 -10.17
N THR A 59 7.13 -18.43 -9.83
CA THR A 59 8.08 -17.71 -8.96
C THR A 59 7.36 -16.72 -8.07
N VAL A 60 7.71 -16.72 -6.79
CA VAL A 60 7.33 -15.69 -5.82
C VAL A 60 8.61 -15.02 -5.34
N GLN A 61 8.76 -13.72 -5.60
CA GLN A 61 9.84 -12.94 -5.01
C GLN A 61 9.26 -12.09 -3.89
N TYR A 62 9.87 -12.19 -2.71
CA TYR A 62 9.46 -11.46 -1.51
C TYR A 62 10.53 -10.43 -1.12
N SER A 63 10.10 -9.21 -0.83
CA SER A 63 10.96 -8.14 -0.31
C SER A 63 10.27 -7.45 0.86
N LEU A 64 11.00 -7.20 1.95
CA LEU A 64 10.51 -6.54 3.16
C LEU A 64 11.39 -5.35 3.55
N GLY A 65 10.75 -4.23 3.87
CA GLY A 65 11.38 -2.97 4.27
C GLY A 65 11.93 -2.21 3.07
N SER A 66 13.00 -1.46 3.28
CA SER A 66 13.60 -0.59 2.26
C SER A 66 14.69 -1.28 1.42
N SER A 67 14.59 -2.60 1.20
CA SER A 67 15.63 -3.37 0.49
C SER A 67 15.83 -2.92 -0.96
N ASN A 68 14.84 -2.29 -1.56
CA ASN A 68 14.92 -1.66 -2.88
C ASN A 68 13.98 -0.44 -2.95
N ALA A 69 14.21 0.46 -3.92
CA ALA A 69 13.46 1.69 -4.10
C ALA A 69 11.94 1.44 -4.25
N MET A 70 11.57 0.32 -4.84
CA MET A 70 10.18 -0.07 -5.04
C MET A 70 9.50 -0.46 -3.72
N THR A 71 10.14 -1.27 -2.86
CA THR A 71 9.58 -1.69 -1.57
C THR A 71 9.59 -0.54 -0.56
N ALA A 72 10.61 0.32 -0.61
CA ALA A 72 10.67 1.58 0.16
C ALA A 72 9.48 2.50 -0.14
N SER A 73 8.92 2.41 -1.33
CA SER A 73 7.81 3.27 -1.73
C SER A 73 6.45 2.78 -1.20
N VAL A 74 6.28 1.48 -0.96
CA VAL A 74 5.04 0.84 -0.46
C VAL A 74 4.87 0.94 1.06
N GLY A 75 5.97 1.01 1.81
CA GLY A 75 5.98 1.07 3.27
C GLY A 75 6.78 2.23 3.87
N GLY A 76 7.38 3.12 3.09
CA GLY A 76 8.34 4.08 3.62
C GLY A 76 9.52 3.40 4.33
N ASN A 77 10.09 4.06 5.34
CA ASN A 77 11.09 3.49 6.26
C ASN A 77 10.53 2.37 7.18
N SER A 78 9.30 1.90 6.96
CA SER A 78 8.61 0.94 7.83
C SER A 78 8.58 -0.47 7.24
N ASN A 79 7.99 -1.41 7.99
CA ASN A 79 7.96 -2.85 7.74
C ASN A 79 7.03 -3.28 6.58
N GLY A 80 6.97 -2.50 5.49
CA GLY A 80 6.19 -2.84 4.30
C GLY A 80 6.82 -3.94 3.45
N ALA A 81 6.01 -4.69 2.73
CA ALA A 81 6.49 -5.77 1.87
C ALA A 81 5.92 -5.71 0.46
N LEU A 82 6.69 -6.26 -0.47
CA LEU A 82 6.36 -6.40 -1.88
C LEU A 82 6.52 -7.88 -2.29
N PHE A 83 5.49 -8.42 -2.91
CA PHE A 83 5.50 -9.73 -3.54
C PHE A 83 5.37 -9.57 -5.04
N PHE A 84 6.33 -10.12 -5.78
CA PHE A 84 6.26 -10.27 -7.22
C PHE A 84 5.96 -11.73 -7.55
N VAL A 85 4.78 -12.00 -8.12
CA VAL A 85 4.30 -13.35 -8.40
C VAL A 85 4.24 -13.54 -9.90
N GLN A 86 5.04 -14.47 -10.42
CA GLN A 86 5.01 -14.87 -11.82
C GLN A 86 4.20 -16.16 -11.98
N TYR A 87 3.28 -16.15 -12.92
CA TYR A 87 2.43 -17.27 -13.28
C TYR A 87 2.85 -17.88 -14.61
N ASP A 88 2.46 -19.14 -14.85
CA ASP A 88 2.77 -19.82 -16.11
C ASP A 88 2.11 -19.16 -17.33
N ASP A 89 2.88 -18.96 -18.40
CA ASP A 89 2.59 -19.39 -19.78
C ASP A 89 1.12 -19.61 -20.15
N ASP A 90 0.61 -20.73 -19.66
CA ASP A 90 -0.66 -21.29 -20.14
C ASP A 90 -1.76 -21.14 -19.10
N THR A 91 -1.60 -20.25 -18.11
CA THR A 91 -2.56 -20.07 -17.03
C THR A 91 -3.95 -19.67 -17.58
N PRO A 92 -4.95 -20.57 -17.56
CA PRO A 92 -6.27 -20.25 -18.08
C PRO A 92 -6.99 -19.27 -17.15
N ASN A 93 -7.71 -18.30 -17.73
CA ASN A 93 -8.52 -17.32 -16.99
C ASN A 93 -7.73 -16.54 -15.93
N PHE A 94 -6.54 -16.04 -16.28
CA PHE A 94 -5.65 -15.30 -15.39
C PHE A 94 -6.37 -14.21 -14.57
N ASP A 95 -7.25 -13.41 -15.18
CA ASP A 95 -7.99 -12.37 -14.46
C ASP A 95 -8.94 -12.88 -13.38
N LYS A 96 -9.58 -14.04 -13.60
CA LYS A 96 -10.42 -14.67 -12.57
C LYS A 96 -9.56 -15.28 -11.46
N LYS A 97 -8.43 -15.92 -11.82
CA LYS A 97 -7.48 -16.50 -10.84
C LYS A 97 -6.86 -15.41 -9.97
N LYS A 98 -6.48 -14.27 -10.55
CA LYS A 98 -5.99 -13.06 -9.88
C LYS A 98 -7.02 -12.52 -8.89
N LYS A 99 -8.28 -12.31 -9.32
CA LYS A 99 -9.38 -11.88 -8.44
C LYS A 99 -9.67 -12.87 -7.30
N THR A 100 -9.54 -14.17 -7.54
CA THR A 100 -9.77 -15.21 -6.53
C THR A 100 -8.60 -15.31 -5.54
N ALA A 101 -7.36 -15.22 -6.02
CA ALA A 101 -6.16 -15.14 -5.18
C ALA A 101 -6.23 -13.93 -4.27
N TRP A 102 -6.60 -12.79 -4.85
CA TRP A 102 -6.86 -11.56 -4.15
C TRP A 102 -7.89 -11.74 -3.03
N SER A 103 -9.11 -12.18 -3.34
CA SER A 103 -10.17 -12.34 -2.33
C SER A 103 -9.77 -13.25 -1.16
N LYS A 104 -8.87 -14.23 -1.38
CA LYS A 104 -8.36 -15.11 -0.32
C LYS A 104 -7.22 -14.46 0.47
N LEU A 105 -6.32 -13.72 -0.17
CA LEU A 105 -5.27 -12.94 0.50
C LEU A 105 -5.88 -11.86 1.41
N CYS A 106 -6.96 -11.22 0.99
CA CYS A 106 -7.70 -10.23 1.80
C CYS A 106 -8.34 -10.81 3.06
N LYS A 107 -8.54 -12.15 3.12
CA LYS A 107 -9.12 -12.84 4.27
C LYS A 107 -8.07 -13.21 5.32
N ILE A 108 -6.78 -13.19 4.96
CA ILE A 108 -5.70 -13.31 5.94
C ILE A 108 -5.65 -11.96 6.66
N LYS A 109 -5.97 -11.95 7.96
CA LYS A 109 -6.02 -10.71 8.75
C LYS A 109 -4.70 -9.93 8.60
N HIS A 110 -4.82 -8.60 8.50
CA HIS A 110 -3.74 -7.60 8.36
C HIS A 110 -3.00 -7.57 7.03
N LEU A 111 -3.12 -8.58 6.17
CA LEU A 111 -2.96 -8.36 4.73
C LEU A 111 -4.16 -7.55 4.27
N LYS A 112 -4.05 -6.21 4.39
CA LYS A 112 -4.91 -5.26 3.68
C LYS A 112 -4.63 -5.41 2.19
N GLY A 113 -5.09 -6.52 1.64
CA GLY A 113 -5.52 -6.59 0.27
C GLY A 113 -6.80 -5.77 0.19
N ASN A 114 -6.69 -4.46 0.08
CA ASN A 114 -7.73 -3.65 -0.51
C ASN A 114 -7.06 -3.10 -1.78
N GLY A 115 -7.72 -3.00 -2.93
CA GLY A 115 -9.07 -2.48 -2.93
C GLY A 115 -9.15 -1.12 -2.23
N ASN A 116 -8.00 -0.56 -1.80
CA ASN A 116 -7.73 0.70 -1.11
C ASN A 116 -6.36 0.65 -0.41
N HIS A 117 -5.36 1.26 -1.06
CA HIS A 117 -4.25 2.06 -0.50
C HIS A 117 -3.24 1.35 0.42
N LYS A 118 -1.91 1.42 0.22
CA LYS A 118 -1.07 2.37 -0.51
C LYS A 118 -0.21 1.66 -1.56
N THR A 119 -0.68 1.65 -2.80
CA THR A 119 0.18 1.34 -3.94
C THR A 119 1.04 2.55 -4.22
N SER A 120 2.32 2.48 -3.89
CA SER A 120 3.26 3.37 -4.53
C SER A 120 3.35 3.04 -6.01
N HIS A 121 2.76 3.93 -6.79
CA HIS A 121 3.27 4.47 -8.04
C HIS A 121 4.47 3.71 -8.66
N LEU A 122 4.21 2.63 -9.39
CA LEU A 122 4.66 2.50 -10.78
C LEU A 122 4.01 1.28 -11.42
N LEU A 123 3.67 1.43 -12.70
CA LEU A 123 3.07 0.45 -13.61
C LEU A 123 1.53 0.42 -13.59
N VAL A 124 0.99 1.49 -14.17
CA VAL A 124 -0.20 1.46 -15.04
C VAL A 124 -1.45 0.82 -14.42
N SER A 125 -2.22 1.62 -13.69
CA SER A 125 -3.64 1.37 -13.47
C SER A 125 -4.43 2.64 -13.74
N ASN A 126 -5.69 2.50 -14.18
CA ASN A 126 -6.62 3.61 -14.39
C ASN A 126 -7.02 4.23 -13.04
N THR A 127 -6.08 4.94 -12.41
CA THR A 127 -6.24 5.57 -11.11
C THR A 127 -6.31 7.08 -11.28
N VAL A 128 -7.27 7.71 -10.60
CA VAL A 128 -7.41 9.17 -10.53
C VAL A 128 -6.96 9.61 -9.13
N THR A 129 -5.99 10.51 -9.07
CA THR A 129 -5.43 11.03 -7.82
C THR A 129 -5.81 12.49 -7.65
N TYR A 130 -6.37 12.85 -6.48
CA TYR A 130 -6.67 14.22 -6.10
C TYR A 130 -5.69 14.68 -5.02
N TYR A 131 -5.19 15.91 -5.17
CA TYR A 131 -4.29 16.54 -4.19
C TYR A 131 -5.02 17.70 -3.51
N VAL A 132 -5.03 17.70 -2.19
CA VAL A 132 -5.58 18.78 -1.35
C VAL A 132 -4.41 19.46 -0.63
N TYR A 133 -4.30 20.77 -0.77
CA TYR A 133 -3.22 21.58 -0.22
C TYR A 133 -3.73 22.53 0.85
N GLY A 134 -2.92 22.75 1.88
CA GLY A 134 -3.17 23.73 2.94
C GLY A 134 -1.95 23.87 3.84
N ASP A 135 -1.92 24.92 4.66
CA ASP A 135 -0.75 25.27 5.47
C ASP A 135 -0.56 24.33 6.68
N LYS A 136 -1.66 23.77 7.20
CA LYS A 136 -1.64 22.80 8.30
C LYS A 136 -2.50 21.59 7.96
N ALA A 137 -2.15 20.43 8.53
CA ALA A 137 -2.94 19.22 8.41
C ALA A 137 -4.39 19.42 8.89
N SER A 138 -4.59 20.15 10.00
CA SER A 138 -5.91 20.50 10.55
C SER A 138 -6.81 21.21 9.55
N ASP A 139 -6.22 22.01 8.67
CA ASP A 139 -6.95 22.90 7.76
C ASP A 139 -7.49 22.12 6.55
N ILE A 140 -6.85 21.00 6.22
CA ILE A 140 -7.24 20.13 5.11
C ILE A 140 -8.04 18.92 5.56
N GLU A 141 -8.08 18.58 6.87
CA GLU A 141 -8.75 17.36 7.34
C GLU A 141 -10.24 17.31 6.96
N GLY A 142 -10.95 18.43 7.09
CA GLY A 142 -12.36 18.53 6.71
C GLY A 142 -12.56 18.35 5.21
N THR A 143 -11.83 19.12 4.41
CA THR A 143 -11.89 19.07 2.94
C THR A 143 -11.57 17.68 2.40
N VAL A 144 -10.55 17.00 2.95
CA VAL A 144 -10.18 15.64 2.55
C VAL A 144 -11.32 14.66 2.83
N LYS A 145 -12.01 14.77 3.97
CA LYS A 145 -13.17 13.94 4.30
C LYS A 145 -14.36 14.20 3.36
N ASP A 146 -14.61 15.46 3.02
CA ASP A 146 -15.70 15.82 2.12
C ASP A 146 -15.44 15.26 0.71
N VAL A 147 -14.22 15.41 0.20
CA VAL A 147 -13.81 14.82 -1.09
C VAL A 147 -13.90 13.30 -1.04
N GLU A 148 -13.44 12.67 0.04
CA GLU A 148 -13.55 11.21 0.20
C GLU A 148 -15.00 10.73 0.14
N ASN A 149 -15.92 11.44 0.80
CA ASN A 149 -17.34 11.08 0.81
C ASN A 149 -17.96 11.22 -0.58
N ILE A 150 -17.71 12.33 -1.27
CA ILE A 150 -18.19 12.56 -2.64
C ILE A 150 -17.71 11.44 -3.57
N LEU A 151 -16.42 11.09 -3.49
CA LEU A 151 -15.84 10.03 -4.32
C LEU A 151 -16.38 8.64 -3.97
N LYS A 152 -16.70 8.36 -2.70
CA LYS A 152 -17.29 7.08 -2.28
C LYS A 152 -18.72 6.88 -2.78
N ASP A 153 -19.47 7.96 -2.96
CA ASP A 153 -20.85 7.91 -3.46
C ASP A 153 -20.92 7.66 -4.98
N GLU A 154 -19.81 7.86 -5.70
CA GLU A 154 -19.72 7.61 -7.13
C GLU A 154 -19.64 6.12 -7.47
N LYS A 155 -20.72 5.58 -8.05
CA LYS A 155 -20.89 4.15 -8.38
C LYS A 155 -19.82 3.58 -9.32
N ASN A 156 -19.18 4.44 -10.11
CA ASN A 156 -18.18 4.04 -11.09
C ASN A 156 -16.76 4.01 -10.49
N LEU A 157 -16.56 4.57 -9.30
CA LEU A 157 -15.29 4.51 -8.59
C LEU A 157 -15.27 3.29 -7.69
N LYS A 158 -14.16 2.57 -7.75
CA LYS A 158 -13.85 1.50 -6.80
C LYS A 158 -12.63 1.94 -6.04
N ASN A 159 -12.56 1.53 -4.78
CA ASN A 159 -11.34 1.70 -3.99
C ASN A 159 -10.99 3.19 -3.79
N VAL A 160 -11.91 3.93 -3.17
CA VAL A 160 -11.64 5.29 -2.65
C VAL A 160 -11.07 5.22 -1.25
N SER A 161 -9.96 5.93 -1.00
CA SER A 161 -9.41 6.16 0.33
C SER A 161 -8.50 7.39 0.35
N THR A 162 -7.97 7.73 1.52
CA THR A 162 -7.17 8.94 1.76
C THR A 162 -5.89 8.61 2.53
N SER A 163 -4.85 9.44 2.36
CA SER A 163 -3.61 9.30 3.13
C SER A 163 -3.72 9.84 4.56
N LEU A 164 -4.81 10.54 4.89
CA LEU A 164 -5.03 11.18 6.19
C LEU A 164 -5.50 10.20 7.28
N SER A 165 -6.01 9.02 6.90
CA SER A 165 -6.51 8.01 7.83
C SER A 165 -5.44 7.34 8.70
N GLU A 166 -4.15 7.61 8.45
CA GLU A 166 -3.03 7.01 9.17
C GLU A 166 -2.43 8.02 10.14
N LYS A 167 -2.96 8.05 11.37
CA LYS A 167 -2.32 8.74 12.50
C LYS A 167 -1.38 7.75 13.18
N TYR A 168 -0.13 8.14 13.34
CA TYR A 168 0.83 7.40 14.17
C TYR A 168 0.72 7.90 15.60
N ASP A 169 0.72 6.97 16.56
CA ASP A 169 0.90 7.34 17.97
C ASP A 169 2.34 7.80 18.16
N GLU A 170 2.53 9.10 18.40
CA GLU A 170 3.83 9.68 18.71
C GLU A 170 4.01 9.78 20.23
N TYR A 171 5.10 9.19 20.72
CA TYR A 171 5.54 9.38 22.11
C TYR A 171 6.69 10.38 22.13
N THR A 172 6.43 11.59 22.61
CA THR A 172 7.47 12.60 22.79
C THR A 172 8.17 12.40 24.14
N PHE A 173 9.46 12.05 24.10
CA PHE A 173 10.28 12.03 25.31
C PHE A 173 10.73 13.45 25.66
N ASN A 174 10.14 14.03 26.71
CA ASN A 174 10.48 15.36 27.19
C ASN A 174 11.50 15.26 28.34
N ALA A 175 12.76 15.55 28.03
CA ALA A 175 13.87 15.36 28.96
C ALA A 175 14.02 16.54 29.93
N ASP A 176 14.02 16.27 31.24
CA ASP A 176 14.20 17.29 32.28
C ASP A 176 15.68 17.72 32.36
N GLN A 177 16.00 18.85 31.74
CA GLN A 177 17.38 19.35 31.64
C GLN A 177 18.03 19.60 33.01
N GLU A 178 17.28 20.02 34.03
CA GLU A 178 17.84 20.28 35.36
C GLU A 178 18.26 18.99 36.07
N LYS A 179 17.45 17.93 35.96
CA LYS A 179 17.80 16.62 36.51
C LYS A 179 19.00 16.01 35.78
N LEU A 180 19.05 16.17 34.46
CA LEU A 180 20.16 15.66 33.66
C LEU A 180 21.47 16.38 33.98
N ALA A 181 21.42 17.70 34.18
CA ALA A 181 22.57 18.49 34.60
C ALA A 181 23.11 18.03 35.97
N LYS A 182 22.23 17.73 36.94
CA LYS A 182 22.62 17.19 38.26
C LYS A 182 23.28 15.81 38.17
N LEU A 183 22.94 15.02 37.16
CA LEU A 183 23.51 13.70 36.89
C LEU A 183 24.72 13.75 35.95
N GLY A 184 25.13 14.93 35.48
CA GLY A 184 26.22 15.10 34.51
C GLY A 184 25.93 14.51 33.13
N LEU A 185 24.65 14.31 32.79
CA LEU A 185 24.22 13.71 31.53
C LEU A 185 23.92 14.81 30.50
N THR A 186 24.44 14.62 29.29
CA THR A 186 24.19 15.52 28.15
C THR A 186 23.05 15.01 27.28
N ALA A 187 22.36 15.92 26.58
CA ALA A 187 21.33 15.55 25.60
C ALA A 187 21.85 14.57 24.54
N SER A 188 23.10 14.70 24.11
CA SER A 188 23.75 13.81 23.14
C SER A 188 23.92 12.39 23.65
N GLN A 189 24.18 12.19 24.95
CA GLN A 189 24.29 10.84 25.54
C GLN A 189 22.92 10.16 25.62
N ILE A 190 21.86 10.92 25.90
CA ILE A 190 20.49 10.41 25.91
C ILE A 190 20.06 10.06 24.49
N ALA A 191 20.31 10.95 23.53
CA ALA A 191 20.04 10.70 22.12
C ALA A 191 20.73 9.42 21.62
N GLN A 192 21.98 9.17 22.02
CA GLN A 192 22.68 7.92 21.71
C GLN A 192 22.07 6.69 22.38
N ALA A 193 21.56 6.82 23.61
CA ALA A 193 20.94 5.71 24.33
C ALA A 193 19.56 5.32 23.75
N ILE A 194 18.78 6.31 23.27
CA ILE A 194 17.46 6.08 22.66
C ILE A 194 17.53 5.83 21.15
N ALA A 195 18.69 6.09 20.52
CA ALA A 195 18.88 5.81 19.11
C ALA A 195 18.67 4.30 18.86
N PRO A 196 17.81 3.92 17.91
CA PRO A 196 17.58 2.52 17.60
C PRO A 196 18.91 1.88 17.17
N GLN A 197 19.34 0.87 17.93
CA GLN A 197 20.45 0.01 17.52
C GLN A 197 20.00 -0.77 16.27
N LYS A 198 20.81 -0.71 15.21
CA LYS A 198 20.54 -1.42 13.96
C LYS A 198 20.51 -2.94 14.15
#